data_AF-A0A1S8N213-F1
#
_entry.id   AF-A0A1S8N213-F1
#
_cell.length_a   1.000
_cell.length_b   1.000
_cell.length_c   1.000
_cell.angle_alpha   90.00
_cell.angle_beta   90.00
_cell.angle_gamma   90.00
#
_symmetry.space_group_name_H-M   'P 1'
#
loop_
_entity.id
_entity.type
_entity.pdbx_description
1 polymer ?
#
loop_
_entity_poly.entity_id
_entity_poly.type
_entity_poly.pdbx_seq_one_letter_code
_entity_poly.pdbx_strand_id
1 'polypeptide(L)' 'MFAYKILVMDNGVRVGYGIHDELMKNCEIYKDIYRTQIEKQ' A
#
# COMPACT_ATOMS: atom_id res chain seq x y z
N MET A 1 11.17 -11.49 9.05
CA MET A 1 11.00 -11.69 7.59
C MET A 1 10.16 -10.52 7.08
N PHE A 2 10.82 -9.39 6.85
CA PHE A 2 10.18 -8.11 6.50
C PHE A 2 10.00 -8.05 4.99
N ALA A 3 8.79 -7.72 4.51
CA ALA A 3 8.52 -7.63 3.09
C ALA A 3 9.44 -6.58 2.46
N TYR A 4 10.26 -6.98 1.49
CA TYR A 4 11.27 -6.09 0.94
C TYR A 4 10.66 -4.94 0.13
N LYS A 5 9.51 -5.16 -0.55
CA LYS A 5 8.68 -4.14 -1.22
C LYS A 5 7.25 -4.66 -1.41
N ILE A 6 6.28 -3.76 -1.50
CA ILE A 6 4.85 -3.99 -1.71
C ILE A 6 4.48 -3.42 -3.08
N LEU A 7 3.73 -4.19 -3.88
CA LEU A 7 3.15 -3.75 -5.14
C LEU A 7 1.67 -3.39 -4.92
N VAL A 8 1.30 -2.16 -5.24
CA VAL A 8 -0.07 -1.65 -5.12
C VAL A 8 -0.64 -1.52 -6.52
N MET A 9 -1.79 -2.16 -6.74
CA MET A 9 -2.48 -2.18 -8.02
C MET A 9 -3.89 -1.63 -7.87
N ASP A 10 -4.35 -0.91 -8.89
CA ASP A 10 -5.72 -0.47 -9.05
C ASP A 10 -6.15 -0.70 -10.49
N ASN A 11 -7.32 -1.31 -10.70
CA ASN A 11 -7.89 -1.59 -12.04
C ASN A 11 -6.90 -2.27 -13.02
N GLY A 12 -6.08 -3.20 -12.51
CA GLY A 12 -5.07 -3.92 -13.30
C GLY A 12 -3.81 -3.12 -13.63
N VAL A 13 -3.70 -1.87 -13.15
CA VAL A 13 -2.56 -0.98 -13.35
C VAL A 13 -1.76 -0.86 -12.05
N ARG A 14 -0.43 -0.80 -12.16
CA ARG A 14 0.44 -0.51 -11.01
C ARG A 14 0.31 0.97 -10.62
N VAL A 15 -0.12 1.22 -9.39
CA VAL A 15 -0.26 2.58 -8.81
C VAL A 15 0.71 2.87 -7.67
N GLY A 16 1.42 1.85 -7.15
CA GLY A 16 2.46 2.03 -6.14
C GLY A 16 3.44 0.85 -6.07
N TYR A 17 4.69 1.13 -5.73
CA TYR A 17 5.68 0.09 -5.45
C TYR A 17 6.76 0.62 -4.50
N GLY A 18 6.92 0.01 -3.33
CA GLY A 18 7.86 0.50 -2.32
C GLY A 18 7.71 -0.19 -0.97
N ILE A 19 8.42 0.28 0.04
CA ILE A 19 8.21 -0.20 1.42
C ILE A 19 6.97 0.46 2.05
N HIS A 20 6.51 -0.07 3.18
CA HIS A 20 5.34 0.42 3.89
C HIS A 20 5.38 1.94 4.12
N ASP A 21 6.45 2.45 4.73
CA ASP A 21 6.56 3.88 5.07
C ASP A 21 6.50 4.79 3.84
N GLU A 22 7.11 4.37 2.73
CA GLU A 22 7.06 5.11 1.46
C GLU A 22 5.66 5.14 0.88
N LEU A 23 4.95 4.01 0.90
CA LEU A 23 3.59 3.92 0.39
C LEU A 23 2.59 4.65 1.29
N MET A 24 2.76 4.56 2.61
CA MET A 24 1.98 5.34 3.58
C MET A 24 2.22 6.84 3.47
N LYS A 25 3.34 7.29 2.90
CA LYS A 25 3.57 8.71 2.63
C LYS A 25 3.01 9.12 1.27
N ASN A 26 3.25 8.30 0.24
CA ASN A 26 3.18 8.72 -1.16
C ASN A 26 2.07 8.04 -1.99
N CYS A 27 1.34 7.05 -1.47
CA CYS A 27 0.33 6.29 -2.23
C CYS A 27 -1.03 6.30 -1.52
N GLU A 28 -1.96 7.14 -1.99
CA GLU A 28 -3.31 7.27 -1.40
C GLU A 28 -4.10 5.95 -1.43
N ILE A 29 -4.00 5.19 -2.53
CA ILE A 29 -4.66 3.89 -2.65
C ILE A 29 -4.16 2.91 -1.58
N TYR A 30 -2.86 2.92 -1.29
CA TYR A 30 -2.31 2.09 -0.23
C TYR A 30 -2.81 2.50 1.16
N LYS A 31 -2.87 3.81 1.44
CA LYS A 31 -3.41 4.34 2.69
C LYS A 31 -4.86 3.91 2.90
N ASP A 32 -5.68 3.98 1.85
CA ASP A 32 -7.08 3.57 1.92
C ASP A 32 -7.25 2.07 2.15
N ILE A 33 -6.46 1.22 1.47
CA ILE A 33 -6.45 -0.22 1.71
C ILE A 33 -6.06 -0.50 3.18
N TYR A 34 -5.00 0.14 3.66
CA TYR A 34 -4.52 -0.02 5.03
C TYR A 34 -5.58 0.39 6.06
N ARG A 35 -6.18 1.57 5.90
CA ARG A 35 -7.24 2.08 6.78
C ARG A 35 -8.49 1.19 6.77
N THR A 36 -8.86 0.64 5.63
CA THR A 36 -10.12 -0.13 5.50
C THR A 36 -9.99 -1.58 5.93
N GLN A 37 -8.81 -2.19 5.76
CA GLN A 37 -8.61 -3.62 5.96
C GLN A 37 -7.79 -3.95 7.21
N ILE A 38 -6.87 -3.07 7.62
CA ILE A 38 -5.90 -3.35 8.69
C ILE A 38 -6.22 -2.54 9.95
N GLU A 39 -6.40 -1.21 9.87
CA GLU A 39 -6.67 -0.37 11.05
C GLU A 39 -8.05 -0.60 11.67
N LYS A 40 -9.00 -1.15 10.90
CA LYS A 40 -10.35 -1.47 11.37
C LYS A 40 -10.45 -2.82 12.09
N GLN A 41 -9.36 -3.56 12.23
CA GLN A 41 -9.23 -4.75 13.09
C GLN A 41 -8.57 -4.38 14.41
#